data_AF-A0A178KSX0-F1
#
_entry.id   AF-A0A178KSX0-F1
#
_cell.length_a   1.000
_cell.length_b   1.000
_cell.length_c   1.000
_cell.angle_alpha   90.00
_cell.angle_beta   90.00
_cell.angle_gamma   90.00
#
_symmetry.space_group_name_H-M   'P 1'
#
loop_
_entity.id
_entity.type
_entity.pdbx_description
1 polymer ?
#
loop_
_entity_poly.entity_id
_entity_poly.type
_entity_poly.pdbx_seq_one_letter_code
_entity_poly.pdbx_strand_id
1 'polypeptide(L)' 'MNEILSVTMLQVYKPGISVFEAKCYLYFENDKNKAKELYHSATILAEQFDDKVFDKKRK' A
#
# COMPACT_ATOMS: atom_id res chain seq x y z
N MET A 1 0.80 8.59 24.96
CA MET A 1 -0.52 8.60 24.27
C MET A 1 -0.39 9.16 22.86
N ASN A 2 0.22 10.33 22.66
CA ASN A 2 0.48 10.88 21.32
C ASN A 2 1.39 10.01 20.43
N GLU A 3 2.45 9.40 21.01
CA GLU A 3 3.37 8.55 20.25
C GLU A 3 2.72 7.29 19.68
N ILE A 4 1.90 6.61 20.48
CA ILE A 4 1.13 5.43 20.05
C ILE A 4 0.21 5.81 18.89
N LEU A 5 -0.54 6.91 19.02
CA LEU A 5 -1.44 7.38 17.96
C LEU A 5 -0.68 7.72 16.67
N SER A 6 0.48 8.36 16.77
CA SER A 6 1.34 8.69 15.62
C SER A 6 1.88 7.44 14.93
N VAL A 7 2.34 6.44 15.69
CA VAL A 7 2.83 5.17 15.14
C VAL A 7 1.70 4.40 14.46
N THR A 8 0.52 4.34 15.09
CA THR A 8 -0.65 3.67 14.50
C THR A 8 -1.10 4.37 13.22
N MET A 9 -1.15 5.71 13.19
CA MET A 9 -1.46 6.46 11.95
C MET A 9 -0.46 6.12 10.84
N LEU A 10 0.85 6.14 11.14
CA LEU A 10 1.88 5.79 10.14
C LEU A 10 1.70 4.38 9.60
N GLN A 11 1.32 3.41 10.45
CA GLN A 11 1.07 2.03 10.03
C GLN A 11 -0.14 1.92 9.08
N VAL A 12 -1.23 2.64 9.37
CA VAL A 12 -2.45 2.65 8.54
C VAL A 12 -2.20 3.28 7.17
N TYR A 13 -1.34 4.31 7.07
CA TYR A 13 -1.06 4.97 5.79
C TYR A 13 -0.07 4.21 4.90
N LYS A 14 0.70 3.25 5.43
CA LYS A 14 1.74 2.52 4.68
C LYS A 14 1.23 1.88 3.37
N PRO A 15 0.11 1.14 3.35
CA PRO A 15 -0.41 0.57 2.10
C PRO A 15 -0.73 1.64 1.05
N GLY A 16 -1.33 2.75 1.48
CA GLY A 16 -1.68 3.86 0.59
C GLY A 16 -0.44 4.54 -0.01
N ILE A 17 0.61 4.75 0.79
CA ILE A 17 1.89 5.29 0.34
C ILE A 17 2.53 4.36 -0.69
N SER A 18 2.59 3.05 -0.41
CA SER A 18 3.17 2.07 -1.34
C SER A 18 2.40 1.99 -2.67
N VAL A 19 1.08 2.14 -2.67
CA VAL A 19 0.28 2.25 -3.91
C VAL A 19 0.61 3.52 -4.69
N PHE A 20 0.79 4.64 -3.99
CA PHE A 20 1.20 5.89 -4.63
C PHE A 20 2.57 5.77 -5.31
N GLU A 21 3.56 5.23 -4.59
CA GLU A 21 4.89 4.95 -5.14
C GLU A 21 4.84 4.00 -6.34
N ALA A 22 4.02 2.94 -6.26
CA ALA A 22 3.84 2.01 -7.38
C ALA A 22 3.29 2.72 -8.64
N LYS A 23 2.36 3.67 -8.48
CA LYS A 23 1.89 4.50 -9.60
C LYS A 23 2.99 5.40 -10.14
N CYS A 24 3.85 5.93 -9.28
CA CYS A 24 4.99 6.74 -9.72
C CYS A 24 5.93 5.94 -10.62
N TYR A 25 6.32 4.74 -10.18
CA TYR A 25 7.15 3.85 -10.99
C TYR A 25 6.47 3.44 -12.29
N LEU A 26 5.17 3.17 -12.27
CA LEU A 26 4.44 2.73 -13.46
C LEU A 26 4.29 3.84 -14.52
N TYR A 27 3.93 5.05 -14.11
CA TYR A 27 3.52 6.11 -15.03
C TYR A 27 4.60 7.15 -15.32
N PHE A 28 5.51 7.41 -14.38
CA PHE A 28 6.59 8.39 -14.58
C PHE A 28 7.92 7.72 -14.92
N GLU A 29 8.29 6.66 -14.19
CA GLU A 29 9.58 5.98 -14.42
C GLU A 29 9.49 4.84 -15.45
N ASN A 30 8.27 4.43 -15.81
CA ASN A 30 7.98 3.28 -16.69
C ASN A 30 8.64 1.96 -16.23
N ASP A 31 8.91 1.83 -14.92
CA ASP A 31 9.42 0.61 -14.31
C ASP A 31 8.26 -0.26 -13.81
N LYS A 32 7.80 -1.13 -14.71
CA LYS A 32 6.69 -2.06 -14.44
C LYS A 32 7.04 -3.12 -13.40
N ASN A 33 8.30 -3.51 -13.27
CA ASN A 33 8.71 -4.55 -12.33
C ASN A 33 8.63 -3.99 -10.91
N LYS A 34 9.19 -2.81 -10.69
CA LYS A 34 9.18 -2.14 -9.39
C LYS A 34 7.78 -1.72 -8.96
N ALA A 35 6.97 -1.23 -9.90
CA ALA A 35 5.55 -0.99 -9.64
C ALA A 35 4.82 -2.27 -9.18
N LYS A 36 5.06 -3.41 -9.84
CA LYS A 36 4.42 -4.69 -9.49
C LYS A 36 4.81 -5.16 -8.09
N GLU A 37 6.09 -5.04 -7.71
CA GLU A 37 6.57 -5.40 -6.37
C GLU A 37 5.93 -4.54 -5.27
N LEU A 38 5.82 -3.23 -5.51
CA LEU A 38 5.20 -2.31 -4.57
C LEU A 38 3.68 -2.54 -4.43
N TYR A 39 2.97 -2.80 -5.53
CA TYR A 39 1.55 -3.18 -5.47
C TYR A 39 1.33 -4.48 -4.70
N HIS A 40 2.19 -5.48 -4.90
CA HIS A 40 2.11 -6.74 -4.18
C HIS A 40 2.34 -6.53 -2.68
N SER A 41 3.37 -5.78 -2.32
CA SER A 41 3.69 -5.42 -0.93
C SER A 41 2.55 -4.64 -0.27
N ALA A 42 1.95 -3.67 -0.96
CA ALA A 42 0.81 -2.90 -0.46
C ALA A 42 -0.42 -3.78 -0.19
N THR A 43 -0.66 -4.78 -1.05
CA THR A 43 -1.76 -5.74 -0.88
C THR A 43 -1.55 -6.61 0.36
N ILE A 44 -0.35 -7.16 0.54
CA ILE A 44 0.00 -7.96 1.73
C ILE A 44 -0.16 -7.12 3.01
N LEU A 45 0.31 -5.88 2.98
CA LEU A 45 0.19 -4.98 4.13
C LEU A 45 -1.28 -4.69 4.46
N ALA A 46 -2.13 -4.44 3.46
CA ALA A 46 -3.55 -4.23 3.71
C ALA A 46 -4.25 -5.48 4.28
N GLU A 47 -3.94 -6.68 3.76
CA GLU A 47 -4.47 -7.95 4.29
C GLU A 47 -4.06 -8.17 5.75
N GLN A 48 -2.84 -7.80 6.14
CA GLN A 48 -2.37 -7.90 7.54
C GLN A 48 -3.14 -7.03 8.53
N PHE A 49 -3.78 -5.95 8.07
CA PHE A 49 -4.61 -5.07 8.89
C PHE A 49 -6.11 -5.40 8.82
N ASP A 50 -6.50 -6.55 8.23
CA ASP A 50 -7.88 -6.91 7.87
C ASP A 50 -8.56 -5.78 7.05
N ASP A 51 -7.76 -5.01 6.33
CA ASP A 51 -8.22 -3.88 5.53
C ASP A 51 -8.77 -4.37 4.19
N LYS A 52 -10.10 -4.37 4.09
CA LYS A 52 -10.85 -4.83 2.92
C LYS A 52 -10.85 -3.82 1.76
N VAL A 53 -10.07 -2.74 1.83
CA VAL A 53 -10.00 -1.72 0.77
C VAL A 53 -9.52 -2.30 -0.58
N PHE A 54 -8.67 -3.33 -0.57
CA PHE A 54 -8.22 -4.03 -1.79
C PHE A 54 -8.94 -5.35 -2.04
N ASP A 55 -10.00 -5.62 -1.28
CA ASP A 55 -10.75 -6.86 -1.38
C ASP A 55 -11.35 -6.94 -2.78
N LYS A 56 -10.72 -7.78 -3.61
CA LYS A 56 -11.18 -8.05 -4.95
C LYS A 56 -12.62 -8.51 -4.82
N LYS A 57 -13.56 -7.72 -5.32
CA LYS A 57 -14.79 -8.28 -5.88
C LYS A 57 -14.35 -9.26 -6.97
N ARG A 58 -14.10 -10.51 -6.58
CA ARG A 58 -14.04 -11.66 -7.47
C ARG A 58 -15.48 -11.87 -7.93
N LYS A 59 -15.87 -11.15 -8.97
CA LYS A 59 -17.02 -11.49 -9.82
C LYS A 59 -16.52 -11.56 -11.24
#